data_AF-A0A3N1IEX8-F1
#
_entry.id   AF-A0A3N1IEX8-F1
#
_cell.length_a   1.000
_cell.length_b   1.000
_cell.length_c   1.000
_cell.angle_alpha   90.00
_cell.angle_beta   90.00
_cell.angle_gamma   90.00
#
_symmetry.space_group_name_H-M   'P 1'
#
loop_
_entity.id
_entity.type
_entity.pdbx_description
1 polymer ?
#
loop_
_entity_poly.entity_id
_entity_poly.type
_entity_poly.pdbx_seq_one_letter_code
_entity_poly.pdbx_strand_id
1 'polypeptide(L)'
;MIVRIMGEGQVRLDDSHFPELNKLDDELLAEVESGDGDGFRRTLTALLDAVHRLGTPLPDDALEPSELILPSSDATLEEVRELLGDDGLIPG
;
A
#
# COMPACT_ATOMS: atom_id res chain seq x y z
N MET A 1 9.67 6.10 -7.65
CA MET A 1 9.88 5.35 -6.42
C MET A 1 9.73 3.83 -6.58
N ILE A 2 10.31 3.04 -5.66
CA ILE A 2 10.11 1.57 -5.56
C ILE A 2 9.17 1.22 -4.41
N VAL A 3 8.09 0.51 -4.72
CA VAL A 3 7.09 0.02 -3.76
C VAL A 3 7.20 -1.49 -3.64
N ARG A 4 7.30 -2.03 -2.42
CA ARG A 4 7.28 -3.46 -2.16
C ARG A 4 5.90 -3.85 -1.63
N ILE A 5 5.25 -4.81 -2.27
CA ILE A 5 4.04 -5.46 -1.76
C ILE A 5 4.46 -6.78 -1.12
N MET A 6 4.16 -6.95 0.17
CA MET A 6 4.52 -8.16 0.92
C MET A 6 3.94 -9.41 0.26
N GLY A 7 4.79 -10.40 0.00
CA GLY A 7 4.40 -11.67 -0.64
C GLY A 7 4.23 -11.61 -2.15
N GLU A 8 4.33 -10.44 -2.79
CA GLU A 8 4.16 -10.28 -4.24
C GLU A 8 5.45 -9.84 -4.95
N GLY A 9 6.20 -8.90 -4.39
CA GLY A 9 7.44 -8.42 -5.00
C GLY A 9 7.53 -6.90 -5.02
N GLN A 10 8.16 -6.36 -6.08
CA GLN A 10 8.44 -4.93 -6.21
C GLN A 10 7.78 -4.34 -7.43
N VAL A 11 7.27 -3.11 -7.28
CA VAL A 11 6.63 -2.33 -8.33
C VAL A 11 7.36 -0.99 -8.42
N ARG A 12 7.76 -0.60 -9.64
CA ARG A 12 8.28 0.74 -9.91
C ARG A 12 7.13 1.68 -10.25
N LEU A 13 7.04 2.78 -9.52
CA LEU A 13 6.06 3.85 -9.73
C LEU A 13 6.77 5.17 -10.03
N ASP A 14 6.14 6.02 -10.83
CA ASP A 14 6.58 7.41 -10.99
C ASP A 14 6.12 8.24 -9.79
N ASP A 15 6.96 9.15 -9.31
CA ASP A 15 6.67 9.98 -8.13
C ASP A 15 5.46 10.90 -8.36
N SER A 16 5.09 11.16 -9.62
CA SER A 16 3.87 11.91 -9.96
C SER A 16 2.57 11.21 -9.52
N HIS A 17 2.60 9.91 -9.23
CA HIS A 17 1.46 9.14 -8.73
C HIS A 17 1.30 9.21 -7.21
N PHE A 18 2.29 9.74 -6.50
CA PHE A 18 2.28 9.84 -5.04
C PHE A 18 1.03 10.52 -4.46
N PRO A 19 0.53 11.64 -5.04
CA PRO A 19 -0.67 12.29 -4.51
C PRO A 19 -1.96 11.48 -4.67
N GLU A 20 -2.02 10.53 -5.60
CA GLU A 20 -3.16 9.61 -5.73
C GLU A 20 -3.08 8.51 -4.68
N LEU A 21 -1.87 7.96 -4.48
CA LEU A 21 -1.65 6.91 -3.49
C LEU A 21 -1.86 7.41 -2.06
N ASN A 22 -1.39 8.62 -1.71
CA ASN A 22 -1.61 9.21 -0.39
C ASN A 22 -3.10 9.32 -0.04
N LYS A 23 -3.97 9.65 -1.01
CA LYS A 23 -5.41 9.73 -0.75
C LYS A 23 -6.01 8.36 -0.41
N LEU A 24 -5.58 7.32 -1.12
CA LEU A 24 -6.03 5.96 -0.86
C LEU A 24 -5.49 5.44 0.48
N ASP A 25 -4.29 5.88 0.87
CA ASP A 25 -3.69 5.59 2.18
C ASP A 25 -4.42 6.31 3.32
N ASP A 26 -4.76 7.59 3.15
CA ASP A 26 -5.58 8.35 4.11
C ASP A 26 -6.95 7.66 4.33
N GLU A 27 -7.59 7.21 3.24
CA GLU A 27 -8.84 6.45 3.29
C GLU A 27 -8.64 5.10 4.01
N LEU A 28 -7.56 4.37 3.71
CA LEU A 28 -7.23 3.11 4.38
C LEU A 28 -7.02 3.31 5.88
N LEU A 29 -6.25 4.34 6.27
CA LEU A 29 -6.00 4.68 7.66
C LEU A 29 -7.30 4.95 8.41
N ALA A 30 -8.20 5.76 7.84
CA ALA A 30 -9.49 6.07 8.45
C ALA A 30 -10.36 4.81 8.69
N GLU A 31 -10.37 3.87 7.74
CA GLU A 31 -11.11 2.61 7.89
C GLU A 31 -10.47 1.69 8.94
N VAL A 32 -9.14 1.67 9.04
CA VAL A 32 -8.42 0.90 10.06
C VAL A 32 -8.64 1.48 11.45
N GLU A 33 -8.60 2.81 11.60
CA GLU A 33 -8.88 3.50 12.86
C GLU A 33 -10.33 3.31 13.33
N SER A 34 -11.28 3.34 12.40
CA SER A 34 -12.70 3.12 12.69
C SER A 34 -13.01 1.65 13.05
N GLY A 35 -12.15 0.72 12.63
CA GLY A 35 -12.35 -0.71 12.80
C GLY A 35 -13.38 -1.30 11.83
N ASP A 36 -13.70 -0.62 10.72
CA ASP A 36 -14.57 -1.15 9.67
C ASP A 36 -13.78 -2.16 8.82
N GLY A 37 -13.96 -3.46 9.11
CA GLY A 37 -13.31 -4.54 8.37
C GLY A 37 -13.71 -4.59 6.88
N ASP A 38 -14.96 -4.26 6.54
CA ASP A 38 -15.40 -4.25 5.14
C ASP A 38 -14.85 -3.00 4.42
N GLY A 39 -14.82 -1.86 5.11
CA GLY A 39 -14.18 -0.61 4.69
C GLY A 39 -12.70 -0.83 4.39
N PHE A 40 -11.96 -1.33 5.37
CA PHE A 40 -10.56 -1.71 5.26
C PHE A 40 -10.29 -2.59 4.05
N ARG A 41 -11.10 -3.64 3.86
CA ARG A 41 -10.89 -4.57 2.74
C ARG A 41 -11.03 -3.88 1.39
N ARG A 42 -11.99 -2.95 1.26
CA ARG A 42 -12.21 -2.17 0.04
C ARG A 42 -11.06 -1.20 -0.21
N THR A 43 -10.65 -0.44 0.80
CA THR A 43 -9.60 0.60 0.66
C THR A 43 -8.23 -0.03 0.43
N LEU A 44 -7.89 -1.12 1.13
CA LEU A 44 -6.65 -1.86 0.87
C LEU A 44 -6.59 -2.40 -0.57
N THR A 45 -7.68 -3.00 -1.04
CA THR A 45 -7.75 -3.48 -2.43
C THR A 45 -7.59 -2.34 -3.42
N ALA A 46 -8.25 -1.21 -3.19
CA ALA A 46 -8.14 -0.02 -4.05
C ALA A 46 -6.71 0.54 -4.09
N LEU A 47 -6.02 0.58 -2.96
CA LEU A 47 -4.62 1.00 -2.89
C LEU A 47 -3.69 0.07 -3.68
N LEU A 48 -3.82 -1.24 -3.50
CA LEU A 48 -3.01 -2.22 -4.24
C LEU A 48 -3.31 -2.18 -5.74
N ASP A 49 -4.59 -2.12 -6.13
CA ASP A 49 -5.01 -1.99 -7.53
C ASP A 49 -4.43 -0.71 -8.17
N ALA A 50 -4.38 0.40 -7.44
CA ALA A 50 -3.77 1.63 -7.94
C ALA A 50 -2.26 1.46 -8.17
N VAL A 51 -1.55 0.80 -7.25
CA VAL A 51 -0.12 0.49 -7.41
C VAL A 51 0.12 -0.40 -8.62
N HIS A 52 -0.69 -1.44 -8.83
CA HIS A 52 -0.59 -2.32 -10.00
C HIS A 52 -0.90 -1.60 -11.31
N ARG A 53 -1.90 -0.72 -11.30
CA ARG A 53 -2.36 0.00 -12.49
C ARG A 53 -1.39 1.11 -12.91
N LEU A 54 -0.85 1.84 -11.95
CA LEU A 54 0.03 3.00 -12.19
C LEU A 54 1.49 2.59 -12.29
N GLY A 55 1.85 1.44 -11.72
CA GLY A 55 3.22 0.95 -11.64
C GLY A 55 3.59 -0.05 -12.72
N THR A 56 4.87 -0.37 -12.77
CA THR A 56 5.41 -1.48 -13.57
C THR A 56 6.04 -2.50 -12.62
N PRO A 57 5.59 -3.76 -12.63
CA PRO A 57 6.17 -4.81 -11.80
C PRO A 57 7.64 -5.03 -12.20
N LEU A 58 8.49 -5.25 -11.19
CA LEU A 58 9.86 -5.69 -11.35
C LEU A 58 9.93 -7.21 -11.46
N PRO A 59 11.02 -7.76 -12.02
CA PRO A 59 11.31 -9.20 -11.93
C PRO A 59 11.34 -9.71 -10.49
N ASP A 60 10.96 -10.97 -10.28
CA ASP A 60 10.92 -11.60 -8.95
C ASP A 60 12.31 -11.68 -8.27
N ASP A 61 13.39 -11.62 -9.04
CA ASP A 61 14.77 -11.59 -8.58
C ASP A 61 15.32 -10.16 -8.34
N ALA A 62 14.49 -9.13 -8.58
CA ALA A 62 14.84 -7.75 -8.27
C ALA A 62 14.90 -7.52 -6.75
N LEU A 63 15.98 -6.88 -6.31
CA LEU A 63 16.24 -6.56 -4.91
C LEU A 63 16.60 -5.09 -4.77
N GLU A 64 15.77 -4.22 -5.34
CA GLU A 64 15.96 -2.78 -5.25
C GLU A 64 15.63 -2.28 -3.83
N PRO A 65 16.28 -1.23 -3.32
CA PRO A 65 15.85 -0.59 -2.08
C PRO A 65 14.41 -0.08 -2.24
N SER A 66 13.51 -0.49 -1.34
CA SER A 66 12.10 -0.09 -1.37
C SER A 66 11.91 1.16 -0.53
N GLU A 67 11.29 2.17 -1.12
CA GLU A 67 10.94 3.43 -0.44
C GLU A 67 9.62 3.28 0.32
N LEU A 68 8.74 2.41 -0.16
CA LEU A 68 7.44 2.12 0.42
C LEU A 68 7.24 0.61 0.56
N ILE A 69 6.64 0.18 1.67
CA ILE A 69 6.27 -1.22 1.92
C ILE A 69 4.77 -1.27 2.19
N LEU A 70 4.04 -2.01 1.36
CA LEU A 70 2.61 -2.24 1.48
C LEU A 70 2.34 -3.66 1.98
N PRO A 71 1.29 -3.85 2.79
CA PRO A 71 0.87 -5.16 3.25
C PRO A 71 0.38 -6.02 2.09
N SER A 72 0.29 -7.32 2.33
CA SER A 72 -0.24 -8.26 1.35
C SER A 72 -1.75 -8.07 1.17
N SER A 73 -2.27 -8.48 0.01
CA SER A 73 -3.70 -8.43 -0.29
C SER A 73 -4.57 -9.27 0.66
N ASP A 74 -3.99 -10.21 1.40
CA ASP A 74 -4.64 -11.06 2.39
C ASP A 74 -4.39 -10.63 3.84
N ALA A 75 -3.65 -9.53 4.06
CA ALA A 75 -3.39 -9.00 5.39
C ALA A 75 -4.70 -8.65 6.13
N THR A 76 -4.70 -8.92 7.42
CA THR A 76 -5.82 -8.61 8.32
C THR A 76 -5.79 -7.15 8.75
N LEU A 77 -6.94 -6.63 9.20
CA LEU A 77 -7.04 -5.28 9.74
C LEU A 77 -6.06 -5.06 10.90
N GLU A 78 -5.89 -6.06 11.77
CA GLU A 78 -4.95 -5.99 12.91
C GLU A 78 -3.49 -5.88 12.44
N GLU A 79 -3.07 -6.72 11.48
CA GLU A 79 -1.72 -6.66 10.92
C GLU A 79 -1.43 -5.33 10.23
N VAL A 80 -2.39 -4.82 9.45
CA VAL A 80 -2.23 -3.55 8.74
C VAL A 80 -2.24 -2.37 9.72
N ARG A 81 -3.02 -2.44 10.80
CA ARG A 81 -2.98 -1.47 11.89
C ARG A 81 -1.62 -1.40 12.57
N GLU A 82 -0.95 -2.53 12.78
CA GLU A 82 0.40 -2.56 13.33
C GLU A 82 1.44 -1.97 12.37
N LEU A 83 1.18 -2.00 11.05
CA LEU A 83 2.06 -1.45 10.02
C LEU A 83 1.87 0.04 9.74
N LEU A 84 0.62 0.54 9.75
CA LEU A 84 0.24 1.92 9.40
C LEU A 84 0.79 2.98 10.38
N GLY A 85 0.90 2.67 11.68
CA GLY A 85 1.20 3.70 12.69
C GLY A 85 0.19 4.87 12.66
N ASP A 86 0.62 6.06 13.10
CA ASP A 86 -0.21 7.29 13.11
C ASP A 86 -0.17 8.07 11.77
N ASP A 87 0.80 7.80 10.88
CA ASP A 87 1.06 8.58 9.66
C ASP A 87 0.60 7.89 8.36
N GLY A 88 0.14 6.64 8.42
CA GLY A 88 -0.23 5.87 7.23
C GLY A 88 0.91 4.99 6.68
N LEU A 89 0.67 4.26 5.60
CA LEU A 89 1.70 3.44 4.95
C LEU A 89 2.63 4.31 4.12
N ILE A 90 2.15 5.45 3.61
CA ILE A 90 2.85 6.26 2.64
C ILE A 90 3.40 7.54 3.30
N PRO A 91 4.73 7.71 3.35
CA PRO A 91 5.32 8.86 4.04
C PRO A 91 5.05 10.18 3.30
N GLY A 92 4.29 11.08 3.91
CA GLY A 92 3.84 12.36 3.34
C GLY A 92 4.87 13.23 2.63
#